data_AF-Q9XD73-F1
#
_entry.id   AF-Q9XD73-F1
#
_cell.length_a   1.000
_cell.length_b   1.000
_cell.length_c   1.000
_cell.angle_alpha   90.00
_cell.angle_beta   90.00
_cell.angle_gamma   90.00
#
_symmetry.space_group_name_H-M   'P 1'
#
loop_
_entity.id
_entity.type
_entity.pdbx_description
1 polymer ?
#
loop_
_entity_poly.entity_id
_entity_poly.type
_entity_poly.pdbx_seq_one_letter_code
_entity_poly.pdbx_strand_id
1 'polypeptide(L)'
;MHLDNSSCNLASLNLMKFLRDDTASDGASGAGGNMSLDAERFAKVVELVITAMDISICFADFPTEKIGETTRAFRQLGIGYANLGALLMATGHAYDSDGGRALAGAITSLMTGTSYRRSAELAAVVGPYEGYARNADAHKRVMRQHADANTAAQRMDDLDTPVWAAATEAWQDVLRLGEQNRFRNAQASVLAPTGTIGLMMDCDTTGVEPDLALVKFKKLVGGGSMQIVNNTVPKALKRLGYQPEQVEAVVAHIAEHGNVIDAPGLKPEHYEVFDCAMGERAISPMGHVRMMAAAQPFLSGAISKTVNMPESATVEEIEEIYYEGWKLGLKALAIYRDNCKVGQPLSAKKKEEAKTEAPAEVEKVVEYRPVRKRLPKGRPGITTSFTVGGAEGYMTANSYPDDGLGEVFLKMSKQGSTLAGMMDAFSIAVSVGLQYGVPLETYVSKFTNMRFEPAGLTDDPDVRMAQSIVDYIFRRLALDFLPFETRSALGIHSAEERQRHLDTGSYEPAEDELDVEGLAQSAPRQAGPAKAATTAPAAKAQEPAAAPSPKQAHNSTELLEIQQGLNADAPLCFSCGTKMRRAGSCYVCEGCGSTSGCS
;
A
#
# COMPACT_ATOMS: atom_id res chain seq x y z
N MET A 1 -9.77 -25.55 -9.11
CA MET A 1 -9.19 -24.57 -10.05
C MET A 1 -10.32 -23.92 -10.82
N HIS A 2 -10.17 -22.65 -11.17
CA HIS A 2 -11.21 -21.81 -11.77
C HIS A 2 -11.66 -22.36 -13.14
N LEU A 3 -12.87 -22.01 -13.57
CA LEU A 3 -13.32 -22.35 -14.93
C LEU A 3 -12.70 -21.36 -15.93
N ASP A 4 -12.42 -21.82 -17.14
CA ASP A 4 -12.03 -20.94 -18.23
C ASP A 4 -13.20 -20.05 -18.64
N ASN A 5 -12.90 -18.81 -19.05
CA ASN A 5 -13.91 -17.84 -19.49
C ASN A 5 -15.04 -17.62 -18.48
N SER A 6 -14.71 -17.46 -17.20
CA SER A 6 -15.64 -16.98 -16.16
C SER A 6 -15.01 -15.85 -15.34
N SER A 7 -15.78 -15.26 -14.42
CA SER A 7 -15.28 -14.21 -13.53
C SER A 7 -15.04 -14.69 -12.10
N CYS A 8 -14.03 -14.08 -11.46
CA CYS A 8 -13.79 -14.19 -10.03
C CYS A 8 -14.59 -13.11 -9.28
N ASN A 9 -15.61 -13.49 -8.52
CA ASN A 9 -16.26 -12.59 -7.57
C ASN A 9 -15.62 -12.77 -6.19
N LEU A 10 -14.91 -11.75 -5.69
CA LEU A 10 -13.99 -11.88 -4.55
C LEU A 10 -14.38 -10.97 -3.38
N ALA A 11 -14.12 -11.45 -2.16
CA ALA A 11 -14.17 -10.64 -0.95
C ALA A 11 -13.12 -11.16 0.05
N SER A 12 -12.71 -10.32 1.00
CA SER A 12 -11.78 -10.72 2.06
C SER A 12 -12.16 -10.10 3.39
N LEU A 13 -12.08 -10.89 4.45
CA LEU A 13 -12.33 -10.46 5.83
C LEU A 13 -11.02 -10.12 6.54
N ASN A 14 -10.99 -9.03 7.30
CA ASN A 14 -9.83 -8.73 8.17
C ASN A 14 -9.92 -9.58 9.45
N LEU A 15 -9.04 -10.58 9.59
CA LEU A 15 -9.07 -11.52 10.72
C LEU A 15 -8.91 -10.86 12.09
N MET A 16 -8.16 -9.76 12.17
CA MET A 16 -7.94 -9.03 13.42
C MET A 16 -9.23 -8.42 14.00
N LYS A 17 -10.31 -8.30 13.22
CA LYS A 17 -11.61 -7.83 13.71
C LYS A 17 -12.41 -8.89 14.47
N PHE A 18 -11.96 -10.15 14.44
CA PHE A 18 -12.58 -11.29 15.13
C PHE A 18 -11.75 -11.77 16.33
N LEU A 19 -10.57 -11.19 16.56
CA LEU A 19 -9.80 -11.45 17.77
C LEU A 19 -10.41 -10.66 18.93
N ARG A 20 -10.89 -11.37 19.95
CA ARG A 20 -11.28 -10.81 21.25
C ARG A 20 -10.09 -10.86 22.19
N ASP A 21 -9.87 -9.78 22.91
CA ASP A 21 -8.86 -9.66 23.94
C ASP A 21 -9.56 -9.30 25.25
N ASP A 22 -9.83 -10.31 26.06
CA ASP A 22 -10.58 -10.16 27.31
C ASP A 22 -9.70 -9.50 28.41
N THR A 23 -8.44 -9.14 28.12
CA THR A 23 -7.62 -8.34 29.07
C THR A 23 -8.08 -6.91 29.23
N ALA A 24 -8.81 -6.37 28.24
CA ALA A 24 -9.20 -4.97 28.24
C ALA A 24 -10.17 -4.61 29.37
N SER A 25 -10.89 -5.57 29.95
CA SER A 25 -11.85 -5.32 31.03
C SER A 25 -11.25 -5.43 32.43
N ASP A 26 -10.16 -6.19 32.61
CA ASP A 26 -9.73 -6.64 33.94
C ASP A 26 -8.24 -6.34 34.13
N GLY A 27 -7.91 -5.08 34.44
CA GLY A 27 -6.54 -4.60 34.67
C GLY A 27 -5.82 -5.16 35.91
N ALA A 28 -6.16 -6.38 36.36
CA ALA A 28 -5.77 -6.90 37.67
C ALA A 28 -5.24 -8.35 37.71
N SER A 29 -5.18 -9.10 36.61
CA SER A 29 -4.59 -10.45 36.65
C SER A 29 -3.39 -10.59 35.71
N GLY A 30 -2.20 -10.72 36.31
CA GLY A 30 -0.93 -10.94 35.63
C GLY A 30 -0.74 -12.36 35.08
N ALA A 31 -1.83 -13.01 34.65
CA ALA A 31 -1.81 -14.32 34.00
C ALA A 31 -2.38 -14.17 32.59
N GLY A 32 -1.55 -14.51 31.59
CA GLY A 32 -1.81 -14.46 30.15
C GLY A 32 -3.24 -14.17 29.74
N GLY A 33 -3.49 -12.92 29.38
CA GLY A 33 -4.77 -12.44 28.91
C GLY A 33 -5.46 -13.34 27.91
N ASN A 34 -6.64 -13.87 28.24
CA ASN A 34 -7.30 -14.87 27.39
C ASN A 34 -7.76 -14.24 26.08
N MET A 35 -7.00 -14.47 25.01
CA MET A 35 -7.41 -14.11 23.67
C MET A 35 -8.26 -15.24 23.10
N SER A 36 -9.31 -14.90 22.36
CA SER A 36 -10.13 -15.89 21.66
C SER A 36 -10.51 -15.38 20.27
N LEU A 37 -10.64 -16.31 19.32
CA LEU A 37 -11.22 -15.97 18.03
C LEU A 37 -12.74 -16.12 18.11
N ASP A 38 -13.47 -15.05 17.80
CA ASP A 38 -14.93 -14.99 17.77
C ASP A 38 -15.51 -15.77 16.58
N ALA A 39 -15.51 -17.10 16.71
CA ALA A 39 -15.93 -18.03 15.67
C ALA A 39 -17.38 -17.82 15.23
N GLU A 40 -18.28 -17.50 16.18
CA GLU A 40 -19.69 -17.23 15.89
C GLU A 40 -19.85 -15.99 15.02
N ARG A 41 -19.23 -14.87 15.43
CA ARG A 41 -19.27 -13.64 14.63
C ARG A 41 -18.61 -13.82 13.27
N PHE A 42 -17.48 -14.54 13.22
CA PHE A 42 -16.81 -14.85 11.97
C PHE A 42 -17.73 -15.62 11.02
N ALA A 43 -18.38 -16.69 11.49
CA ALA A 43 -19.34 -17.46 10.71
C ALA A 43 -20.52 -16.59 10.22
N LYS A 44 -21.08 -15.75 11.09
CA LYS A 44 -22.18 -14.84 10.71
C LYS A 44 -21.79 -13.82 9.65
N VAL A 45 -20.58 -13.27 9.73
CA VAL A 45 -20.08 -12.35 8.69
C VAL A 45 -19.83 -13.10 7.37
N VAL A 46 -19.32 -14.34 7.43
CA VAL A 46 -19.17 -15.18 6.23
C VAL A 46 -20.53 -15.46 5.56
N GLU A 47 -21.57 -15.80 6.33
CA GLU A 47 -22.94 -15.99 5.80
C GLU A 47 -23.44 -14.74 5.06
N LEU A 48 -23.24 -13.56 5.66
CA LEU A 48 -23.64 -12.28 5.08
C LEU A 48 -22.89 -12.00 3.77
N VAL A 49 -21.56 -12.16 3.79
CA VAL A 49 -20.72 -11.86 2.63
C VAL A 49 -21.01 -12.81 1.48
N ILE A 50 -21.17 -14.11 1.74
CA ILE A 50 -21.55 -15.08 0.69
C ILE A 50 -22.89 -14.73 0.06
N THR A 51 -23.86 -14.30 0.86
CA THR A 51 -25.16 -13.84 0.35
C THR A 51 -24.98 -12.60 -0.55
N ALA A 52 -24.22 -11.61 -0.09
CA ALA A 52 -23.96 -10.38 -0.85
C ALA A 52 -23.20 -10.66 -2.17
N MET A 53 -22.22 -11.55 -2.14
CA MET A 53 -21.47 -11.96 -3.33
C MET A 53 -22.36 -12.74 -4.31
N ASP A 54 -23.21 -13.66 -3.86
CA ASP A 54 -24.14 -14.34 -4.78
C ASP A 54 -25.09 -13.35 -5.46
N ILE A 55 -25.60 -12.37 -4.70
CA ILE A 55 -26.46 -11.31 -5.23
C ILE A 55 -25.71 -10.47 -6.26
N SER A 56 -24.44 -10.11 -6.04
CA SER A 56 -23.69 -9.26 -6.96
C SER A 56 -23.53 -9.87 -8.35
N ILE A 57 -23.48 -11.20 -8.48
CA ILE A 57 -23.46 -11.89 -9.78
C ILE A 57 -24.70 -11.57 -10.63
N CYS A 58 -25.86 -11.37 -9.98
CA CYS A 58 -27.11 -11.09 -10.69
C CYS A 58 -27.12 -9.71 -11.37
N PHE A 59 -26.39 -8.75 -10.80
CA PHE A 59 -26.34 -7.37 -11.27
C PHE A 59 -25.05 -7.02 -12.00
N ALA A 60 -24.14 -8.00 -12.17
CA ALA A 60 -22.86 -7.78 -12.81
C ALA A 60 -22.99 -7.73 -14.34
N ASP A 61 -22.28 -6.77 -14.92
CA ASP A 61 -21.96 -6.72 -16.35
C ASP A 61 -20.64 -7.46 -16.62
N PHE A 62 -20.58 -8.11 -17.78
CA PHE A 62 -19.44 -8.94 -18.15
C PHE A 62 -18.82 -8.45 -19.45
N PRO A 63 -17.47 -8.47 -19.57
CA PRO A 63 -16.78 -7.92 -20.74
C PRO A 63 -17.07 -8.70 -22.03
N THR A 64 -17.49 -9.96 -21.92
CA THR A 64 -17.98 -10.76 -23.06
C THR A 64 -19.19 -11.59 -22.63
N GLU A 65 -20.05 -11.91 -23.61
CA GLU A 65 -21.24 -12.74 -23.40
C GLU A 65 -20.87 -14.12 -22.82
N LYS A 66 -19.85 -14.80 -23.39
CA LYS A 66 -19.37 -16.11 -22.92
C LYS A 66 -18.95 -16.10 -21.44
N ILE A 67 -18.30 -15.02 -21.00
CA ILE A 67 -17.93 -14.85 -19.59
C ILE A 67 -19.18 -14.70 -18.73
N GLY A 68 -20.17 -13.93 -19.18
CA GLY A 68 -21.43 -13.76 -18.47
C GLY A 68 -22.24 -15.05 -18.36
N GLU A 69 -22.34 -15.82 -19.45
CA GLU A 69 -23.00 -17.13 -19.47
C GLU A 69 -22.37 -18.10 -18.46
N THR A 70 -21.04 -18.30 -18.55
CA THR A 70 -20.33 -19.24 -17.67
C THR A 70 -20.40 -18.79 -16.21
N THR A 71 -20.24 -17.50 -15.94
CA THR A 71 -20.33 -16.96 -14.57
C THR A 71 -21.72 -17.17 -13.98
N ARG A 72 -22.79 -16.90 -14.74
CA ARG A 72 -24.16 -17.10 -14.26
C ARG A 72 -24.49 -18.58 -14.06
N ALA A 73 -23.99 -19.46 -14.94
CA ALA A 73 -24.24 -20.89 -14.89
C ALA A 73 -23.57 -21.60 -13.71
N PHE A 74 -22.40 -21.14 -13.26
CA PHE A 74 -21.62 -21.78 -12.19
C PHE A 74 -21.51 -20.96 -10.90
N ARG A 75 -21.77 -19.65 -10.96
CA ARG A 75 -21.84 -18.74 -9.81
C ARG A 75 -20.62 -18.85 -8.88
N GLN A 76 -19.43 -18.82 -9.46
CA GLN A 76 -18.18 -18.99 -8.72
C GLN A 76 -17.91 -17.78 -7.83
N LEU A 77 -17.64 -18.04 -6.55
CA LEU A 77 -17.24 -17.06 -5.55
C LEU A 77 -15.81 -17.36 -5.07
N GLY A 78 -15.22 -16.37 -4.41
CA GLY A 78 -13.94 -16.48 -3.72
C GLY A 78 -13.89 -15.58 -2.50
N ILE A 79 -14.51 -16.03 -1.41
CA ILE A 79 -14.27 -15.43 -0.10
C ILE A 79 -12.90 -15.90 0.43
N GLY A 80 -12.16 -14.95 1.00
CA GLY A 80 -10.91 -15.18 1.69
C GLY A 80 -10.79 -14.28 2.91
N TYR A 81 -9.56 -14.06 3.34
CA TYR A 81 -9.23 -13.17 4.44
C TYR A 81 -7.91 -12.46 4.21
N ALA A 82 -7.70 -11.39 4.98
CA ALA A 82 -6.44 -10.69 5.14
C ALA A 82 -5.98 -10.81 6.60
N ASN A 83 -4.75 -10.37 6.86
CA ASN A 83 -4.24 -10.21 8.22
C ASN A 83 -3.92 -11.51 8.98
N LEU A 84 -3.67 -12.64 8.29
CA LEU A 84 -3.31 -13.89 8.97
C LEU A 84 -1.98 -13.77 9.74
N GLY A 85 -0.93 -13.24 9.11
CA GLY A 85 0.36 -13.04 9.78
C GLY A 85 0.24 -12.17 11.03
N ALA A 86 -0.55 -11.11 10.97
CA ALA A 86 -0.84 -10.25 12.10
C ALA A 86 -1.63 -10.99 13.20
N LEU A 87 -2.64 -11.80 12.85
CA LEU A 87 -3.38 -12.60 13.82
C LEU A 87 -2.45 -13.58 14.56
N LEU A 88 -1.61 -14.29 13.81
CA LEU A 88 -0.66 -15.25 14.38
C LEU A 88 0.33 -14.56 15.33
N MET A 89 0.94 -13.46 14.88
CA MET A 89 1.84 -12.67 15.72
C MET A 89 1.14 -12.15 16.97
N ALA A 90 -0.06 -11.55 16.85
CA ALA A 90 -0.83 -11.02 17.97
C ALA A 90 -1.14 -12.07 19.04
N THR A 91 -1.37 -13.31 18.61
CA THR A 91 -1.74 -14.43 19.47
C THR A 91 -0.53 -15.19 20.03
N GLY A 92 0.69 -14.79 19.65
CA GLY A 92 1.94 -15.39 20.12
C GLY A 92 2.40 -16.59 19.30
N HIS A 93 1.80 -16.85 18.13
CA HIS A 93 2.19 -17.93 17.24
C HIS A 93 3.22 -17.46 16.22
N ALA A 94 4.32 -18.20 16.09
CA ALA A 94 5.19 -18.07 14.92
C ALA A 94 4.44 -18.51 13.65
N TYR A 95 4.68 -17.82 12.54
CA TYR A 95 4.03 -18.14 11.28
C TYR A 95 4.37 -19.56 10.79
N ASP A 96 5.60 -20.05 11.03
CA ASP A 96 6.03 -21.42 10.69
C ASP A 96 5.91 -22.41 11.88
N SER A 97 4.97 -22.18 12.80
CA SER A 97 4.68 -23.13 13.91
C SER A 97 3.52 -24.08 13.60
N ASP A 98 3.47 -25.22 14.28
CA ASP A 98 2.33 -26.14 14.19
C ASP A 98 1.04 -25.51 14.71
N GLY A 99 1.10 -24.74 15.82
CA GLY A 99 -0.05 -24.00 16.35
C GLY A 99 -0.56 -22.93 15.37
N GLY A 100 0.36 -22.16 14.78
CA GLY A 100 -0.02 -21.17 13.76
C GLY A 100 -0.65 -21.79 12.51
N ARG A 101 -0.14 -22.94 12.06
CA ARG A 101 -0.75 -23.72 10.98
C ARG A 101 -2.12 -24.28 11.34
N ALA A 102 -2.28 -24.80 12.56
CA ALA A 102 -3.54 -25.36 13.03
C ALA A 102 -4.63 -24.28 13.09
N LEU A 103 -4.32 -23.09 13.63
CA LEU A 103 -5.24 -21.96 13.65
C LEU A 103 -5.62 -21.50 12.23
N ALA A 104 -4.64 -21.37 11.33
CA ALA A 104 -4.88 -20.99 9.94
C ALA A 104 -5.81 -22.00 9.23
N GLY A 105 -5.57 -23.30 9.45
CA GLY A 105 -6.43 -24.38 8.98
C GLY A 105 -7.85 -24.26 9.54
N ALA A 106 -7.99 -24.02 10.85
CA ALA A 106 -9.27 -23.92 11.55
C ALA A 106 -10.13 -22.78 10.98
N ILE A 107 -9.54 -21.59 10.85
CA ILE A 107 -10.20 -20.40 10.29
C ILE A 107 -10.65 -20.66 8.85
N THR A 108 -9.76 -21.26 8.04
CA THR A 108 -10.07 -21.57 6.63
C THR A 108 -11.19 -22.60 6.52
N SER A 109 -11.17 -23.62 7.38
CA SER A 109 -12.21 -24.65 7.46
C SER A 109 -13.56 -24.05 7.85
N LEU A 110 -13.61 -23.23 8.90
CA LEU A 110 -14.83 -22.55 9.34
C LEU A 110 -15.38 -21.63 8.25
N MET A 111 -14.51 -20.85 7.59
CA MET A 111 -14.90 -19.96 6.49
C MET A 111 -15.55 -20.73 5.36
N THR A 112 -14.88 -21.76 4.84
CA THR A 112 -15.38 -22.51 3.68
C THR A 112 -16.59 -23.36 4.03
N GLY A 113 -16.59 -24.03 5.18
CA GLY A 113 -17.75 -24.81 5.66
C GLY A 113 -18.99 -23.93 5.81
N THR A 114 -18.83 -22.76 6.44
CA THR A 114 -19.93 -21.78 6.56
C THR A 114 -20.40 -21.28 5.19
N SER A 115 -19.47 -21.06 4.27
CA SER A 115 -19.79 -20.60 2.92
C SER A 115 -20.63 -21.61 2.14
N TYR A 116 -20.26 -22.89 2.16
CA TYR A 116 -21.04 -23.93 1.48
C TYR A 116 -22.35 -24.26 2.20
N ARG A 117 -22.41 -24.16 3.53
CA ARG A 117 -23.67 -24.25 4.28
C ARG A 117 -24.61 -23.17 3.78
N ARG A 118 -24.15 -21.92 3.73
CA ARG A 118 -24.94 -20.80 3.22
C ARG A 118 -25.33 -20.99 1.76
N SER A 119 -24.43 -21.53 0.94
CA SER A 119 -24.72 -21.86 -0.47
C SER A 119 -25.85 -22.89 -0.61
N ALA A 120 -25.89 -23.90 0.26
CA ALA A 120 -26.98 -24.90 0.28
C ALA A 120 -28.31 -24.31 0.77
N GLU A 121 -28.28 -23.41 1.75
CA GLU A 121 -29.46 -22.65 2.19
C GLU A 121 -30.01 -21.76 1.07
N LEU A 122 -29.14 -21.04 0.35
CA LEU A 122 -29.56 -20.24 -0.80
C LEU A 122 -30.16 -21.11 -1.90
N ALA A 123 -29.58 -22.28 -2.17
CA ALA A 123 -30.11 -23.22 -3.15
C ALA A 123 -31.53 -23.71 -2.81
N ALA A 124 -31.87 -23.82 -1.53
CA ALA A 124 -33.22 -24.17 -1.08
C ALA A 124 -34.27 -23.10 -1.46
N VAL A 125 -33.85 -21.83 -1.55
CA VAL A 125 -34.73 -20.69 -1.81
C VAL A 125 -34.79 -20.35 -3.30
N VAL A 126 -33.63 -20.27 -3.96
CA VAL A 126 -33.51 -19.76 -5.35
C VAL A 126 -33.02 -20.82 -6.35
N GLY A 127 -32.89 -22.07 -5.91
CA GLY A 127 -32.39 -23.19 -6.71
C GLY A 127 -30.86 -23.26 -6.78
N PRO A 128 -30.31 -24.45 -7.09
CA PRO A 128 -28.86 -24.63 -7.28
C PRO A 128 -28.33 -23.85 -8.48
N TYR A 129 -27.00 -23.74 -8.62
CA TYR A 129 -26.42 -23.23 -9.87
C TYR A 129 -26.78 -24.16 -11.05
N GLU A 130 -26.91 -23.58 -12.24
CA GLU A 130 -27.40 -24.26 -13.44
C GLU A 130 -26.54 -25.48 -13.81
N GLY A 131 -25.22 -25.35 -13.71
CA GLY A 131 -24.27 -26.43 -13.97
C GLY A 131 -24.25 -27.57 -12.94
N TYR A 132 -25.06 -27.53 -11.86
CA TYR A 132 -24.94 -28.48 -10.76
C TYR A 132 -25.21 -29.92 -11.18
N ALA A 133 -26.24 -30.16 -12.01
CA ALA A 133 -26.62 -31.51 -12.40
C ALA A 133 -25.46 -32.29 -13.04
N ARG A 134 -24.67 -31.62 -13.89
CA ARG A 134 -23.46 -32.19 -14.51
C ARG A 134 -22.34 -32.45 -13.50
N ASN A 135 -22.27 -31.65 -12.43
CA ASN A 135 -21.17 -31.66 -11.46
C ASN A 135 -21.54 -32.34 -10.13
N ALA A 136 -22.75 -32.89 -9.99
CA ALA A 136 -23.33 -33.26 -8.70
C ALA A 136 -22.46 -34.25 -7.92
N ASP A 137 -22.01 -35.33 -8.56
CA ASP A 137 -21.21 -36.37 -7.89
C ASP A 137 -19.82 -35.87 -7.49
N ALA A 138 -19.17 -35.11 -8.37
CA ALA A 138 -17.87 -34.51 -8.08
C ALA A 138 -17.96 -33.46 -6.97
N HIS A 139 -18.98 -32.60 -7.01
CA HIS A 139 -19.21 -31.58 -5.99
C HIS A 139 -19.46 -32.22 -4.63
N LYS A 140 -20.37 -33.21 -4.54
CA LYS A 140 -20.62 -33.95 -3.29
C LYS A 140 -19.38 -34.65 -2.75
N ARG A 141 -18.57 -35.24 -3.63
CA ARG A 141 -17.29 -35.86 -3.23
C ARG A 141 -16.32 -34.85 -2.65
N VAL A 142 -16.16 -33.67 -3.26
CA VAL A 142 -15.26 -32.62 -2.76
C VAL A 142 -15.74 -32.07 -1.41
N MET A 143 -17.05 -31.90 -1.21
CA MET A 143 -17.58 -31.48 0.10
C MET A 143 -17.25 -32.50 1.20
N ARG A 144 -17.33 -33.81 0.90
CA ARG A 144 -16.90 -34.85 1.83
C ARG A 144 -15.39 -34.79 2.09
N GLN A 145 -14.56 -34.59 1.07
CA GLN A 145 -13.11 -34.45 1.26
C GLN A 145 -12.75 -33.29 2.21
N HIS A 146 -13.43 -32.15 2.09
CA HIS A 146 -13.23 -31.04 3.01
C HIS A 146 -13.66 -31.38 4.45
N ALA A 147 -14.82 -32.03 4.63
CA ALA A 147 -15.30 -32.46 5.94
C ALA A 147 -14.39 -33.52 6.59
N ASP A 148 -13.88 -34.47 5.80
CA ASP A 148 -12.95 -35.51 6.24
C ASP A 148 -11.61 -34.88 6.67
N ALA A 149 -11.08 -33.92 5.89
CA ALA A 149 -9.88 -33.17 6.26
C ALA A 149 -10.08 -32.39 7.57
N ASN A 150 -11.26 -31.80 7.77
CA ASN A 150 -11.58 -31.07 9.02
C ASN A 150 -11.65 -32.02 10.22
N THR A 151 -12.19 -33.22 10.01
CA THR A 151 -12.26 -34.25 11.04
C THR A 151 -10.87 -34.75 11.41
N ALA A 152 -9.99 -34.95 10.42
CA ALA A 152 -8.63 -35.44 10.61
C ALA A 152 -7.65 -34.38 11.15
N ALA A 153 -7.99 -33.09 11.10
CA ALA A 153 -7.10 -32.02 11.55
C ALA A 153 -6.75 -32.13 13.04
N GLN A 154 -5.50 -31.84 13.39
CA GLN A 154 -5.07 -31.79 14.79
C GLN A 154 -5.50 -30.46 15.43
N ARG A 155 -6.02 -30.54 16.66
CA ARG A 155 -6.30 -29.38 17.51
C ARG A 155 -5.08 -29.15 18.39
N MET A 156 -4.59 -27.91 18.48
CA MET A 156 -3.30 -27.61 19.11
C MET A 156 -3.43 -26.88 20.44
N ASP A 157 -4.35 -25.93 20.55
CA ASP A 157 -4.45 -25.02 21.70
C ASP A 157 -5.90 -24.55 21.95
N ASP A 158 -6.04 -23.63 22.90
CA ASP A 158 -7.31 -23.03 23.31
C ASP A 158 -7.88 -22.04 22.29
N LEU A 159 -7.06 -21.56 21.37
CA LEU A 159 -7.42 -20.59 20.35
C LEU A 159 -8.02 -21.27 19.12
N ASP A 160 -7.42 -22.38 18.66
CA ASP A 160 -7.88 -23.11 17.47
C ASP A 160 -9.02 -24.08 17.76
N THR A 161 -9.04 -24.70 18.95
CA THR A 161 -10.03 -25.73 19.31
C THR A 161 -11.50 -25.27 19.15
N PRO A 162 -11.92 -24.09 19.65
CA PRO A 162 -13.29 -23.61 19.45
C PRO A 162 -13.63 -23.34 17.98
N VAL A 163 -12.65 -22.86 17.20
CA VAL A 163 -12.80 -22.58 15.77
C VAL A 163 -13.00 -23.88 14.99
N TRP A 164 -12.23 -24.92 15.32
CA TRP A 164 -12.41 -26.26 14.76
C TRP A 164 -13.76 -26.89 15.13
N ALA A 165 -14.26 -26.67 16.35
CA ALA A 165 -15.57 -27.16 16.75
C ALA A 165 -16.67 -26.52 15.88
N ALA A 166 -16.66 -25.20 15.73
CA ALA A 166 -17.59 -24.48 14.86
C ALA A 166 -17.45 -24.91 13.39
N ALA A 167 -16.22 -25.16 12.90
CA ALA A 167 -15.99 -25.66 11.55
C ALA A 167 -16.61 -27.05 11.34
N THR A 168 -16.51 -27.92 12.36
CA THR A 168 -17.06 -29.27 12.33
C THR A 168 -18.59 -29.25 12.23
N GLU A 169 -19.26 -28.40 13.01
CA GLU A 169 -20.70 -28.19 12.91
C GLU A 169 -21.10 -27.66 11.52
N ALA A 170 -20.36 -26.67 11.00
CA ALA A 170 -20.61 -26.12 9.67
C ALA A 170 -20.49 -27.20 8.58
N TRP A 171 -19.49 -28.09 8.63
CA TRP A 171 -19.34 -29.18 7.66
C TRP A 171 -20.41 -30.27 7.78
N GLN A 172 -20.87 -30.60 8.99
CA GLN A 172 -22.01 -31.50 9.16
C GLN A 172 -23.27 -30.94 8.49
N ASP A 173 -23.51 -29.64 8.66
CA ASP A 173 -24.59 -28.93 7.98
C ASP A 173 -24.41 -28.87 6.46
N VAL A 174 -23.19 -28.66 5.96
CA VAL A 174 -22.89 -28.73 4.51
C VAL A 174 -23.31 -30.07 3.92
N LEU A 175 -22.95 -31.19 4.57
CA LEU A 175 -23.29 -32.52 4.07
C LEU A 175 -24.81 -32.76 4.11
N ARG A 176 -25.46 -32.40 5.22
CA ARG A 176 -26.90 -32.59 5.42
C ARG A 176 -27.73 -31.73 4.48
N LEU A 177 -27.48 -30.42 4.44
CA LEU A 177 -28.22 -29.46 3.61
C LEU A 177 -27.84 -29.61 2.13
N GLY A 178 -26.59 -29.90 1.82
CA GLY A 178 -26.12 -30.11 0.46
C GLY A 178 -26.75 -31.33 -0.22
N GLU A 179 -27.01 -32.41 0.52
CA GLU A 179 -27.73 -33.57 -0.03
C GLU A 179 -29.20 -33.24 -0.33
N GLN A 180 -29.84 -32.44 0.54
CA GLN A 180 -31.25 -32.07 0.40
C GLN A 180 -31.47 -31.00 -0.69
N ASN A 181 -30.68 -29.93 -0.64
CA ASN A 181 -30.94 -28.69 -1.36
C ASN A 181 -29.96 -28.46 -2.51
N ARG A 182 -28.87 -29.23 -2.58
CA ARG A 182 -27.73 -29.02 -3.50
C ARG A 182 -27.01 -27.71 -3.13
N PHE A 183 -26.32 -27.08 -4.07
CA PHE A 183 -25.51 -25.88 -3.81
C PHE A 183 -25.79 -24.77 -4.82
N ARG A 184 -25.76 -23.52 -4.35
CA ARG A 184 -25.96 -22.32 -5.17
C ARG A 184 -24.69 -21.88 -5.90
N ASN A 185 -23.51 -22.27 -5.43
CA ASN A 185 -22.22 -21.80 -5.94
C ASN A 185 -21.30 -22.99 -6.20
N ALA A 186 -20.67 -23.03 -7.38
CA ALA A 186 -19.74 -24.11 -7.73
C ALA A 186 -18.40 -24.02 -6.96
N GLN A 187 -17.96 -22.80 -6.65
CA GLN A 187 -16.80 -22.47 -5.82
C GLN A 187 -17.23 -21.38 -4.82
N ALA A 188 -16.73 -21.45 -3.59
CA ALA A 188 -17.08 -20.50 -2.53
C ALA A 188 -15.89 -19.67 -2.02
N SER A 189 -14.69 -20.25 -1.99
CA SER A 189 -13.54 -19.75 -1.22
C SER A 189 -12.22 -19.80 -1.99
N VAL A 190 -11.45 -18.71 -1.87
CA VAL A 190 -10.12 -18.49 -2.47
C VAL A 190 -9.35 -17.52 -1.58
N LEU A 191 -8.07 -17.78 -1.32
CA LEU A 191 -7.20 -16.78 -0.69
C LEU A 191 -6.52 -15.95 -1.79
N ALA A 192 -7.13 -14.80 -2.11
CA ALA A 192 -6.64 -13.85 -3.11
C ALA A 192 -5.64 -12.85 -2.51
N PRO A 193 -4.84 -12.16 -3.34
CA PRO A 193 -3.98 -11.07 -2.87
C PRO A 193 -4.85 -9.91 -2.37
N THR A 194 -4.52 -9.37 -1.20
CA THR A 194 -5.28 -8.27 -0.59
C THR A 194 -4.45 -7.00 -0.48
N GLY A 195 -3.56 -6.71 -1.44
CA GLY A 195 -2.63 -5.57 -1.36
C GLY A 195 -3.35 -4.23 -1.11
N THR A 196 -4.13 -3.77 -2.09
CA THR A 196 -4.85 -2.49 -2.00
C THR A 196 -5.91 -2.48 -0.90
N ILE A 197 -6.73 -3.53 -0.82
CA ILE A 197 -7.82 -3.59 0.16
C ILE A 197 -7.31 -3.84 1.59
N GLY A 198 -6.15 -4.47 1.76
CA GLY A 198 -5.52 -4.67 3.07
C GLY A 198 -5.11 -3.33 3.67
N LEU A 199 -4.52 -2.45 2.86
CA LEU A 199 -4.23 -1.07 3.26
C LEU A 199 -5.53 -0.31 3.63
N MET A 200 -6.58 -0.45 2.82
CA MET A 200 -7.88 0.19 3.11
C MET A 200 -8.53 -0.34 4.41
N MET A 201 -8.33 -1.61 4.73
CA MET A 201 -8.85 -2.26 5.94
C MET A 201 -7.91 -2.14 7.16
N ASP A 202 -6.83 -1.35 7.04
CA ASP A 202 -5.82 -1.17 8.08
C ASP A 202 -5.20 -2.51 8.53
N CYS A 203 -4.74 -3.29 7.55
CA CYS A 203 -4.08 -4.57 7.79
C CYS A 203 -2.56 -4.40 7.85
N ASP A 204 -1.93 -4.98 8.88
CA ASP A 204 -0.48 -5.09 8.97
C ASP A 204 0.07 -6.10 7.96
N THR A 205 -0.69 -7.15 7.64
CA THR A 205 -0.31 -8.25 6.72
C THR A 205 -1.39 -8.50 5.67
N THR A 206 -0.98 -8.90 4.46
CA THR A 206 -1.89 -9.10 3.32
C THR A 206 -2.28 -10.57 3.19
N GLY A 207 -3.55 -10.85 2.91
CA GLY A 207 -4.03 -12.19 2.62
C GLY A 207 -3.68 -13.20 3.72
N VAL A 208 -3.07 -14.29 3.27
CA VAL A 208 -2.46 -15.34 4.10
C VAL A 208 -1.01 -15.05 4.44
N GLU A 209 -0.38 -14.01 3.88
CA GLU A 209 1.05 -13.70 4.02
C GLU A 209 1.47 -13.42 5.47
N PRO A 210 2.72 -13.76 5.87
CA PRO A 210 3.31 -13.18 7.07
C PRO A 210 3.55 -11.69 6.84
N ASP A 211 4.06 -11.00 7.86
CA ASP A 211 4.56 -9.65 7.60
C ASP A 211 5.78 -9.69 6.68
N LEU A 212 5.89 -8.72 5.78
CA LEU A 212 7.05 -8.56 4.90
C LEU A 212 8.31 -8.22 5.72
N ALA A 213 8.16 -7.30 6.66
CA ALA A 213 9.18 -6.85 7.61
C ALA A 213 8.49 -6.10 8.76
N LEU A 214 9.07 -6.11 9.96
CA LEU A 214 8.52 -5.38 11.12
C LEU A 214 8.52 -3.86 10.92
N VAL A 215 9.43 -3.37 10.07
CA VAL A 215 9.50 -1.99 9.61
C VAL A 215 9.51 -1.98 8.09
N LYS A 216 8.54 -1.30 7.50
CA LYS A 216 8.31 -1.22 6.05
C LYS A 216 8.51 0.20 5.56
N PHE A 217 9.16 0.37 4.40
CA PHE A 217 9.28 1.67 3.75
C PHE A 217 8.39 1.71 2.49
N LYS A 218 7.45 2.65 2.45
CA LYS A 218 6.58 2.89 1.29
C LYS A 218 7.02 4.15 0.56
N LYS A 219 7.31 4.05 -0.73
CA LYS A 219 7.54 5.24 -1.58
C LYS A 219 6.22 5.96 -1.83
N LEU A 220 6.21 7.28 -1.64
CA LEU A 220 5.06 8.13 -1.93
C LEU A 220 5.12 8.64 -3.37
N VAL A 221 3.96 8.95 -3.95
CA VAL A 221 3.81 9.34 -5.38
C VAL A 221 4.49 10.70 -5.69
N GLY A 222 4.80 11.51 -4.66
CA GLY A 222 5.50 12.79 -4.79
C GLY A 222 6.99 12.75 -4.41
N GLY A 223 7.58 11.57 -4.24
CA GLY A 223 8.90 11.44 -3.62
C GLY A 223 8.82 11.31 -2.09
N GLY A 224 9.91 10.88 -1.46
CA GLY A 224 9.96 10.53 -0.04
C GLY A 224 9.53 9.09 0.28
N SER A 225 9.82 8.65 1.50
CA SER A 225 9.49 7.32 2.00
C SER A 225 8.78 7.41 3.35
N MET A 226 7.62 6.78 3.46
CA MET A 226 6.90 6.63 4.72
C MET A 226 7.36 5.36 5.43
N GLN A 227 7.71 5.47 6.71
CA GLN A 227 8.04 4.31 7.55
C GLN A 227 6.77 3.81 8.23
N ILE A 228 6.42 2.55 7.99
CA ILE A 228 5.30 1.85 8.62
C ILE A 228 5.89 0.85 9.60
N VAL A 229 5.68 1.08 10.90
CA VAL A 229 6.06 0.14 11.96
C VAL A 229 4.87 -0.78 12.21
N ASN A 230 5.12 -2.09 12.33
CA ASN A 230 4.08 -3.08 12.59
C ASN A 230 3.35 -2.79 13.92
N ASN A 231 2.03 -2.60 13.86
CA ASN A 231 1.21 -2.23 15.01
C ASN A 231 0.79 -3.43 15.88
N THR A 232 1.11 -4.64 15.44
CA THR A 232 0.81 -5.90 16.11
C THR A 232 1.86 -6.29 17.14
N VAL A 233 3.13 -5.89 16.96
CA VAL A 233 4.23 -6.21 17.89
C VAL A 233 3.89 -5.89 19.36
N PRO A 234 3.37 -4.70 19.72
CA PRO A 234 3.06 -4.40 21.12
C PRO A 234 1.99 -5.33 21.71
N LYS A 235 1.02 -5.79 20.89
CA LYS A 235 -0.02 -6.73 21.32
C LYS A 235 0.55 -8.11 21.56
N ALA A 236 1.39 -8.58 20.64
CA ALA A 236 2.09 -9.86 20.75
C ALA A 236 2.94 -9.93 22.03
N LEU A 237 3.73 -8.88 22.31
CA LEU A 237 4.56 -8.82 23.50
C LEU A 237 3.74 -8.83 24.80
N LYS A 238 2.62 -8.10 24.84
CA LYS A 238 1.69 -8.16 25.99
C LYS A 238 1.13 -9.57 26.20
N ARG A 239 0.71 -10.24 25.12
CA ARG A 239 0.21 -11.63 25.15
C ARG A 239 1.28 -12.61 25.66
N LEU A 240 2.54 -12.41 25.27
CA LEU A 240 3.69 -13.20 25.73
C LEU A 240 4.14 -12.87 27.17
N GLY A 241 3.45 -11.94 27.86
CA GLY A 241 3.67 -11.64 29.28
C GLY A 241 4.75 -10.60 29.57
N TYR A 242 5.19 -9.83 28.57
CA TYR A 242 6.15 -8.75 28.78
C TYR A 242 5.50 -7.53 29.46
N GLN A 243 6.23 -6.91 30.38
CA GLN A 243 5.79 -5.71 31.08
C GLN A 243 5.80 -4.47 30.17
N PRO A 244 5.00 -3.43 30.46
CA PRO A 244 4.90 -2.24 29.61
C PRO A 244 6.26 -1.61 29.23
N GLU A 245 7.20 -1.53 30.18
CA GLU A 245 8.53 -0.95 29.94
C GLU A 245 9.37 -1.82 29.00
N GLN A 246 9.23 -3.15 29.09
CA GLN A 246 9.88 -4.09 28.16
C GLN A 246 9.27 -3.98 26.76
N VAL A 247 7.94 -3.83 26.68
CA VAL A 247 7.24 -3.62 25.40
C VAL A 247 7.74 -2.35 24.72
N GLU A 248 7.83 -1.24 25.44
CA GLU A 248 8.34 0.03 24.92
C GLU A 248 9.80 -0.10 24.45
N ALA A 249 10.67 -0.75 25.22
CA ALA A 249 12.07 -0.96 24.86
C ALA A 249 12.24 -1.80 23.58
N VAL A 250 11.46 -2.89 23.44
CA VAL A 250 11.50 -3.75 22.24
C VAL A 250 10.94 -3.01 21.03
N VAL A 251 9.86 -2.25 21.18
CA VAL A 251 9.27 -1.46 20.08
C VAL A 251 10.23 -0.36 19.62
N ALA A 252 10.90 0.32 20.54
CA ALA A 252 11.92 1.31 20.21
C ALA A 252 13.11 0.67 19.47
N HIS A 253 13.58 -0.48 19.94
CA HIS A 253 14.63 -1.23 19.27
C HIS A 253 14.24 -1.62 17.84
N ILE A 254 13.04 -2.15 17.61
CA ILE A 254 12.53 -2.50 16.27
C ILE A 254 12.43 -1.26 15.38
N ALA A 255 11.97 -0.12 15.90
CA ALA A 255 11.86 1.11 15.12
C ALA A 255 13.22 1.61 14.62
N GLU A 256 14.28 1.35 15.37
CA GLU A 256 15.67 1.71 15.04
C GLU A 256 16.35 0.68 14.14
N HIS A 257 16.29 -0.61 14.48
CA HIS A 257 17.07 -1.69 13.86
C HIS A 257 16.28 -2.48 12.79
N GLY A 258 14.95 -2.36 12.78
CA GLY A 258 14.07 -3.05 11.85
C GLY A 258 13.81 -4.53 12.16
N ASN A 259 14.40 -5.07 13.24
CA ASN A 259 14.27 -6.47 13.65
C ASN A 259 14.30 -6.63 15.18
N VAL A 260 14.20 -7.87 15.67
CA VAL A 260 14.13 -8.21 17.10
C VAL A 260 15.43 -8.76 17.70
N ILE A 261 16.48 -8.93 16.89
CA ILE A 261 17.74 -9.51 17.34
C ILE A 261 18.37 -8.58 18.37
N ASP A 262 18.73 -9.13 19.53
CA ASP A 262 19.30 -8.40 20.66
C ASP A 262 18.36 -7.33 21.26
N ALA A 263 17.05 -7.40 20.95
CA ALA A 263 16.07 -6.49 21.52
C ALA A 263 16.06 -6.58 23.06
N PRO A 264 16.11 -5.45 23.80
CA PRO A 264 16.30 -5.45 25.24
C PRO A 264 15.21 -6.23 25.99
N GLY A 265 15.63 -7.24 26.74
CA GLY A 265 14.73 -8.06 27.57
C GLY A 265 13.86 -9.05 26.79
N LEU A 266 13.92 -9.07 25.46
CA LEU A 266 13.21 -10.06 24.65
C LEU A 266 13.92 -11.42 24.74
N LYS A 267 13.19 -12.44 25.18
CA LYS A 267 13.69 -13.81 25.24
C LYS A 267 13.91 -14.38 23.83
N PRO A 268 15.05 -15.05 23.56
CA PRO A 268 15.32 -15.68 22.26
C PRO A 268 14.25 -16.68 21.81
N GLU A 269 13.62 -17.38 22.74
CA GLU A 269 12.53 -18.33 22.46
C GLU A 269 11.28 -17.68 21.84
N HIS A 270 11.12 -16.35 21.96
CA HIS A 270 10.00 -15.62 21.36
C HIS A 270 10.34 -14.98 20.01
N TYR A 271 11.58 -15.11 19.52
CA TYR A 271 12.00 -14.43 18.29
C TYR A 271 11.19 -14.90 17.07
N GLU A 272 10.89 -16.20 16.99
CA GLU A 272 10.16 -16.81 15.87
C GLU A 272 8.75 -16.23 15.65
N VAL A 273 8.13 -15.65 16.69
CA VAL A 273 6.83 -14.97 16.58
C VAL A 273 6.91 -13.73 15.68
N PHE A 274 8.10 -13.13 15.57
CA PHE A 274 8.36 -11.90 14.84
C PHE A 274 9.13 -12.11 13.54
N ASP A 275 9.42 -13.38 13.17
CA ASP A 275 10.05 -13.70 11.90
C ASP A 275 9.14 -13.29 10.74
N CYS A 276 9.72 -12.67 9.71
CA CYS A 276 9.00 -12.03 8.59
C CYS A 276 9.31 -12.74 7.27
N ALA A 277 8.64 -12.38 6.17
CA ALA A 277 8.94 -12.94 4.84
C ALA A 277 10.35 -12.59 4.35
N MET A 278 10.89 -11.45 4.80
CA MET A 278 12.21 -10.94 4.45
C MET A 278 12.86 -10.31 5.69
N GLY A 279 14.17 -10.08 5.62
CA GLY A 279 14.96 -9.48 6.68
C GLY A 279 16.00 -10.44 7.26
N GLU A 280 16.65 -10.03 8.35
CA GLU A 280 17.68 -10.86 9.01
C GLU A 280 17.11 -12.16 9.57
N ARG A 281 15.85 -12.11 10.05
CA ARG A 281 15.10 -13.29 10.47
C ARG A 281 13.94 -13.55 9.52
N ALA A 282 14.27 -14.17 8.38
CA ALA A 282 13.29 -14.56 7.38
C ALA A 282 12.72 -15.96 7.67
N ILE A 283 11.41 -16.11 7.50
CA ILE A 283 10.72 -17.40 7.51
C ILE A 283 11.31 -18.26 6.38
N SER A 284 11.58 -19.53 6.68
CA SER A 284 12.11 -20.47 5.69
C SER A 284 11.16 -20.61 4.48
N PRO A 285 11.65 -20.82 3.24
CA PRO A 285 10.77 -21.03 2.10
C PRO A 285 9.76 -22.16 2.32
N MET A 286 10.18 -23.24 2.97
CA MET A 286 9.29 -24.34 3.34
C MET A 286 8.26 -23.96 4.41
N GLY A 287 8.54 -22.98 5.26
CA GLY A 287 7.54 -22.44 6.18
C GLY A 287 6.37 -21.78 5.46
N HIS A 288 6.64 -21.06 4.35
CA HIS A 288 5.58 -20.55 3.48
C HIS A 288 4.77 -21.71 2.87
N VAL A 289 5.44 -22.74 2.36
CA VAL A 289 4.79 -23.92 1.74
C VAL A 289 3.92 -24.66 2.75
N ARG A 290 4.42 -24.91 3.97
CA ARG A 290 3.68 -25.62 5.03
C ARG A 290 2.46 -24.83 5.50
N MET A 291 2.55 -23.49 5.60
CA MET A 291 1.40 -22.66 5.91
C MET A 291 0.33 -22.74 4.81
N MET A 292 0.74 -22.65 3.54
CA MET A 292 -0.18 -22.84 2.41
C MET A 292 -0.83 -24.23 2.47
N ALA A 293 -0.04 -25.26 2.77
CA ALA A 293 -0.52 -26.65 2.85
C ALA A 293 -1.50 -26.86 4.01
N ALA A 294 -1.37 -26.11 5.11
CA ALA A 294 -2.31 -26.15 6.21
C ALA A 294 -3.69 -25.57 5.84
N ALA A 295 -3.74 -24.53 5.02
CA ALA A 295 -5.00 -23.91 4.59
C ALA A 295 -5.63 -24.60 3.36
N GLN A 296 -4.83 -25.13 2.44
CA GLN A 296 -5.27 -25.61 1.14
C GLN A 296 -6.37 -26.70 1.15
N PRO A 297 -6.36 -27.69 2.08
CA PRO A 297 -7.39 -28.73 2.16
C PRO A 297 -8.78 -28.17 2.40
N PHE A 298 -8.89 -26.94 2.93
CA PHE A 298 -10.16 -26.32 3.30
C PHE A 298 -10.64 -25.28 2.29
N LEU A 299 -9.89 -25.02 1.22
CA LEU A 299 -10.29 -24.08 0.18
C LEU A 299 -10.90 -24.82 -1.00
N SER A 300 -11.95 -24.26 -1.59
CA SER A 300 -12.51 -24.78 -2.85
C SER A 300 -11.66 -24.37 -4.05
N GLY A 301 -11.20 -23.12 -4.08
CA GLY A 301 -10.18 -22.64 -5.01
C GLY A 301 -8.75 -22.84 -4.52
N ALA A 302 -7.84 -21.99 -4.98
CA ALA A 302 -6.41 -22.03 -4.67
C ALA A 302 -5.99 -20.85 -3.76
N ILE A 303 -4.69 -20.75 -3.51
CA ILE A 303 -4.06 -19.70 -2.71
C ILE A 303 -3.17 -18.88 -3.64
N SER A 304 -3.31 -17.56 -3.59
CA SER A 304 -2.43 -16.60 -4.26
C SER A 304 -1.49 -15.97 -3.24
N LYS A 305 -0.44 -16.72 -2.90
CA LYS A 305 0.63 -16.34 -1.99
C LYS A 305 1.96 -16.68 -2.63
N THR A 306 2.96 -15.84 -2.41
CA THR A 306 4.33 -16.13 -2.85
C THR A 306 5.12 -16.87 -1.78
N VAL A 307 5.91 -17.85 -2.20
CA VAL A 307 7.01 -18.42 -1.41
C VAL A 307 8.21 -17.50 -1.59
N ASN A 308 8.56 -16.75 -0.54
CA ASN A 308 9.70 -15.85 -0.57
C ASN A 308 11.00 -16.63 -0.44
N MET A 309 11.98 -16.28 -1.27
CA MET A 309 13.30 -16.88 -1.27
C MET A 309 14.38 -15.80 -1.33
N PRO A 310 15.56 -16.04 -0.73
CA PRO A 310 16.68 -15.11 -0.83
C PRO A 310 17.17 -14.97 -2.27
N GLU A 311 17.88 -13.89 -2.58
CA GLU A 311 18.50 -13.66 -3.90
C GLU A 311 19.47 -14.80 -4.28
N SER A 312 20.11 -15.43 -3.28
CA SER A 312 21.03 -16.55 -3.45
C SER A 312 20.37 -17.88 -3.81
N ALA A 313 19.04 -17.94 -3.89
CA ALA A 313 18.31 -19.17 -4.15
C ALA A 313 18.69 -19.80 -5.50
N THR A 314 19.03 -21.08 -5.45
CA THR A 314 19.46 -21.91 -6.58
C THR A 314 18.27 -22.46 -7.36
N VAL A 315 18.53 -22.99 -8.55
CA VAL A 315 17.49 -23.64 -9.38
C VAL A 315 16.99 -24.91 -8.70
N GLU A 316 17.89 -25.65 -8.04
CA GLU A 316 17.61 -26.88 -7.33
C GLU A 316 16.71 -26.62 -6.10
N GLU A 317 16.95 -25.55 -5.35
CA GLU A 317 16.06 -25.16 -4.23
C GLU A 317 14.67 -24.72 -4.71
N ILE A 318 14.60 -24.05 -5.87
CA ILE A 318 13.34 -23.69 -6.51
C ILE A 318 12.58 -24.94 -6.96
N GLU A 319 13.26 -25.90 -7.58
CA GLU A 319 12.68 -27.18 -7.99
C GLU A 319 12.11 -27.94 -6.79
N GLU A 320 12.87 -28.04 -5.71
CA GLU A 320 12.46 -28.72 -4.49
C GLU A 320 11.19 -28.09 -3.88
N ILE A 321 11.05 -26.77 -3.89
CA ILE A 321 9.85 -26.09 -3.40
C ILE A 321 8.61 -26.46 -4.22
N TYR A 322 8.73 -26.51 -5.55
CA TYR A 322 7.61 -26.95 -6.41
C TYR A 322 7.28 -28.42 -6.15
N TYR A 323 8.29 -29.27 -5.98
CA TYR A 323 8.12 -30.70 -5.74
C TYR A 323 7.45 -30.97 -4.38
N GLU A 324 7.90 -30.33 -3.31
CA GLU A 324 7.31 -30.43 -1.98
C GLU A 324 5.91 -29.81 -1.93
N GLY A 325 5.70 -28.67 -2.60
CA GLY A 325 4.36 -28.09 -2.73
C GLY A 325 3.37 -29.03 -3.40
N TRP A 326 3.79 -29.75 -4.45
CA TRP A 326 2.98 -30.78 -5.09
C TRP A 326 2.68 -31.95 -4.15
N LYS A 327 3.68 -32.49 -3.44
CA LYS A 327 3.49 -33.59 -2.47
C LYS A 327 2.50 -33.22 -1.36
N LEU A 328 2.56 -31.98 -0.90
CA LEU A 328 1.68 -31.44 0.13
C LEU A 328 0.28 -31.06 -0.39
N GLY A 329 0.01 -31.27 -1.69
CA GLY A 329 -1.32 -31.09 -2.28
C GLY A 329 -1.68 -29.64 -2.60
N LEU A 330 -0.69 -28.75 -2.76
CA LEU A 330 -0.94 -27.38 -3.18
C LEU A 330 -1.51 -27.32 -4.60
N LYS A 331 -2.59 -26.55 -4.78
CA LYS A 331 -3.26 -26.40 -6.08
C LYS A 331 -2.57 -25.35 -6.96
N ALA A 332 -1.90 -24.38 -6.33
CA ALA A 332 -1.12 -23.34 -6.98
C ALA A 332 0.06 -22.98 -6.08
N LEU A 333 1.21 -22.71 -6.68
CA LEU A 333 2.42 -22.24 -6.00
C LEU A 333 3.13 -21.24 -6.89
N ALA A 334 3.49 -20.09 -6.32
CA ALA A 334 4.30 -19.08 -6.97
C ALA A 334 5.51 -18.77 -6.08
N ILE A 335 6.65 -18.53 -6.71
CA ILE A 335 7.89 -18.18 -6.03
C ILE A 335 8.18 -16.71 -6.28
N TYR A 336 8.64 -16.04 -5.23
CA TYR A 336 9.25 -14.72 -5.31
C TYR A 336 10.68 -14.80 -4.80
N ARG A 337 11.64 -14.73 -5.70
CA ARG A 337 13.05 -14.61 -5.34
C ARG A 337 13.38 -13.14 -5.14
N ASP A 338 14.05 -12.80 -4.03
CA ASP A 338 14.40 -11.41 -3.77
C ASP A 338 15.25 -10.83 -4.92
N ASN A 339 15.07 -9.53 -5.17
CA ASN A 339 15.65 -8.78 -6.29
C ASN A 339 15.35 -9.32 -7.71
N CYS A 340 14.36 -10.22 -7.90
CA CYS A 340 14.02 -10.72 -9.24
C CYS A 340 13.17 -9.75 -10.09
N LYS A 341 12.64 -8.67 -9.52
CA LYS A 341 11.84 -7.63 -10.21
C LYS A 341 12.48 -6.24 -10.05
N VAL A 342 12.40 -5.42 -11.11
CA VAL A 342 13.08 -4.11 -11.22
C VAL A 342 12.52 -3.03 -10.26
N GLY A 343 11.25 -3.16 -9.84
CA GLY A 343 10.60 -2.26 -8.89
C GLY A 343 9.80 -3.04 -7.84
N GLN A 344 10.05 -2.74 -6.56
CA GLN A 344 9.31 -3.28 -5.43
C GLN A 344 8.56 -2.12 -4.75
N PRO A 345 7.23 -2.22 -4.53
CA PRO A 345 6.46 -1.16 -3.88
C PRO A 345 6.74 -1.02 -2.38
N LEU A 346 7.30 -2.08 -1.76
CA LEU A 346 7.71 -2.14 -0.37
C LEU A 346 9.11 -2.77 -0.31
N SER A 347 10.02 -2.21 0.50
CA SER A 347 11.34 -2.79 0.75
C SER A 347 11.61 -2.94 2.24
N ALA A 348 12.31 -4.02 2.61
CA ALA A 348 12.75 -4.28 3.98
C ALA A 348 14.00 -3.47 4.37
N LYS A 349 14.75 -2.96 3.39
CA LYS A 349 15.92 -2.09 3.60
C LYS A 349 15.71 -0.73 2.94
N LYS A 350 16.29 0.31 3.57
CA LYS A 350 16.54 1.59 2.90
C LYS A 350 17.61 1.33 1.84
N LYS A 351 17.34 1.61 0.56
CA LYS A 351 18.41 1.58 -0.46
C LYS A 351 19.46 2.61 -0.04
N GLU A 352 20.64 2.15 0.38
CA GLU A 352 21.80 3.02 0.51
C GLU A 352 22.25 3.37 -0.91
N GLU A 353 21.89 4.56 -1.37
CA GLU A 353 22.57 5.17 -2.50
C GLU A 353 24.02 5.43 -2.07
N ALA A 354 24.97 4.94 -2.88
CA ALA A 354 26.40 5.11 -2.63
C ALA A 354 26.69 6.60 -2.38
N LYS A 355 27.10 6.90 -1.15
CA LYS A 355 27.40 8.26 -0.68
C LYS A 355 28.50 8.90 -1.53
N THR A 356 28.08 9.74 -2.45
CA THR A 356 28.86 10.87 -2.92
C THR A 356 27.94 12.09 -2.73
N GLU A 357 28.43 13.03 -1.92
CA GLU A 357 27.78 14.28 -1.49
C GLU A 357 26.81 14.19 -0.30
N ALA A 358 26.97 15.16 0.63
CA ALA A 358 26.38 15.16 1.96
C ALA A 358 24.85 15.25 1.88
N PRO A 359 24.09 14.31 2.49
CA PRO A 359 22.65 14.34 2.38
C PRO A 359 22.08 15.32 3.41
N ALA A 360 21.27 16.27 2.91
CA ALA A 360 20.25 16.92 3.69
C ALA A 360 19.39 15.85 4.40
N GLU A 361 19.12 16.05 5.69
CA GLU A 361 18.30 15.13 6.49
C GLU A 361 16.92 14.97 5.86
N VAL A 362 16.67 13.79 5.29
CA VAL A 362 15.34 13.39 4.82
C VAL A 362 14.47 13.19 6.06
N GLU A 363 13.56 14.13 6.31
CA GLU A 363 12.58 14.06 7.40
C GLU A 363 11.82 12.72 7.35
N LYS A 364 12.02 11.90 8.38
CA LYS A 364 11.22 10.70 8.62
C LYS A 364 9.83 11.15 9.05
N VAL A 365 8.86 11.12 8.13
CA VAL A 365 7.44 11.20 8.50
C VAL A 365 7.05 9.86 9.14
N VAL A 366 7.22 9.80 10.46
CA VAL A 366 6.67 8.74 11.32
C VAL A 366 5.20 9.11 11.57
N GLU A 367 4.25 8.26 11.19
CA GLU A 367 2.84 8.40 11.60
C GLU A 367 2.73 8.18 13.11
N TYR A 368 3.01 9.22 13.89
CA TYR A 368 2.38 9.37 15.20
C TYR A 368 0.94 9.83 14.97
N ARG A 369 0.00 9.28 15.76
CA ARG A 369 -1.30 9.93 15.99
C ARG A 369 -1.03 11.43 16.14
N PRO A 370 -1.77 12.34 15.51
CA PRO A 370 -1.44 13.76 15.55
C PRO A 370 -1.40 14.23 17.01
N VAL A 371 -0.19 14.36 17.56
CA VAL A 371 0.05 14.87 18.92
C VAL A 371 0.29 16.35 18.73
N ARG A 372 -0.53 17.16 19.40
CA ARG A 372 -0.40 18.61 19.32
C ARG A 372 0.98 19.07 19.80
N LYS A 373 1.84 19.56 18.90
CA LYS A 373 3.08 20.26 19.26
C LYS A 373 2.70 21.68 19.66
N ARG A 374 2.86 22.03 20.95
CA ARG A 374 2.62 23.41 21.41
C ARG A 374 3.87 24.25 21.16
N LEU A 375 3.67 25.52 20.79
CA LEU A 375 4.79 26.45 20.63
C LEU A 375 5.36 26.86 22.00
N PRO A 376 6.69 27.10 22.09
CA PRO A 376 7.33 27.60 23.29
C PRO A 376 6.88 29.03 23.65
N LYS A 377 7.18 29.46 24.88
CA LYS A 377 6.79 30.79 25.40
C LYS A 377 7.36 31.96 24.57
N GLY A 378 8.57 31.82 24.04
CA GLY A 378 9.18 32.76 23.10
C GLY A 378 9.45 32.06 21.78
N ARG A 379 9.17 32.73 20.66
CA ARG A 379 9.17 32.15 19.33
C ARG A 379 9.40 33.20 18.24
N PRO A 380 10.05 32.85 17.12
CA PRO A 380 10.13 33.72 15.96
C PRO A 380 8.73 34.00 15.40
N GLY A 381 8.48 35.24 14.98
CA GLY A 381 7.22 35.62 14.37
C GLY A 381 7.37 36.82 13.44
N ILE A 382 6.62 36.82 12.35
CA ILE A 382 6.54 37.90 11.36
C ILE A 382 5.13 38.48 11.43
N THR A 383 5.01 39.80 11.54
CA THR A 383 3.73 40.50 11.43
C THR A 383 3.69 41.32 10.17
N THR A 384 2.75 41.00 9.29
CA THR A 384 2.53 41.63 8.00
C THR A 384 1.22 42.40 8.04
N SER A 385 1.29 43.72 7.89
CA SER A 385 0.10 44.53 7.62
C SER A 385 -0.34 44.32 6.18
N PHE A 386 -1.64 44.26 5.93
CA PHE A 386 -2.18 44.09 4.59
C PHE A 386 -3.49 44.86 4.39
N THR A 387 -3.76 45.15 3.13
CA THR A 387 -5.02 45.70 2.64
C THR A 387 -5.55 44.81 1.52
N VAL A 388 -6.81 44.39 1.58
CA VAL A 388 -7.47 43.64 0.50
C VAL A 388 -8.82 44.26 0.19
N GLY A 389 -8.98 44.81 -1.02
CA GLY A 389 -10.25 45.42 -1.43
C GLY A 389 -10.71 46.55 -0.50
N GLY A 390 -9.77 47.30 0.08
CA GLY A 390 -10.04 48.38 1.04
C GLY A 390 -10.28 47.93 2.49
N ALA A 391 -10.18 46.63 2.79
CA ALA A 391 -10.18 46.12 4.16
C ALA A 391 -8.75 45.95 4.68
N GLU A 392 -8.43 46.61 5.79
CA GLU A 392 -7.10 46.58 6.42
C GLU A 392 -7.05 45.56 7.56
N GLY A 393 -5.91 44.89 7.70
CA GLY A 393 -5.64 43.94 8.78
C GLY A 393 -4.16 43.67 8.99
N TYR A 394 -3.87 42.86 10.01
CA TYR A 394 -2.55 42.37 10.34
C TYR A 394 -2.58 40.84 10.41
N MET A 395 -1.61 40.21 9.77
CA MET A 395 -1.34 38.78 9.88
C MET A 395 -0.07 38.59 10.71
N THR A 396 -0.16 37.86 11.81
CA THR A 396 1.01 37.45 12.61
C THR A 396 1.22 35.95 12.45
N ALA A 397 2.31 35.57 11.80
CA ALA A 397 2.71 34.18 11.58
C ALA A 397 3.87 33.84 12.52
N ASN A 398 3.69 32.88 13.43
CA ASN A 398 4.73 32.45 14.37
C ASN A 398 5.21 31.03 14.04
N SER A 399 6.52 30.85 14.04
CA SER A 399 7.18 29.58 13.70
C SER A 399 7.67 28.85 14.94
N TYR A 400 7.94 27.55 14.79
CA TYR A 400 8.78 26.84 15.76
C TYR A 400 10.22 27.38 15.69
N PRO A 401 11.00 27.26 16.78
CA PRO A 401 12.42 27.64 16.77
C PRO A 401 13.25 26.82 15.78
N ASP A 402 12.80 25.59 15.53
CA ASP A 402 13.56 24.55 14.82
C ASP A 402 13.34 24.61 13.31
N ASP A 403 12.08 24.79 12.86
CA ASP A 403 11.62 25.16 11.51
C ASP A 403 10.08 24.99 11.46
N GLY A 404 9.39 25.62 10.51
CA GLY A 404 7.99 25.40 10.21
C GLY A 404 7.01 26.33 10.94
N LEU A 405 5.92 26.67 10.25
CA LEU A 405 4.85 27.54 10.75
C LEU A 405 3.99 26.82 11.80
N GLY A 406 3.85 27.41 12.99
CA GLY A 406 3.12 26.80 14.10
C GLY A 406 1.78 27.46 14.43
N GLU A 407 1.62 28.76 14.18
CA GLU A 407 0.35 29.46 14.39
C GLU A 407 0.25 30.72 13.51
N VAL A 408 -0.97 31.09 13.15
CA VAL A 408 -1.31 32.29 12.39
C VAL A 408 -2.43 33.02 13.11
N PHE A 409 -2.24 34.30 13.40
CA PHE A 409 -3.26 35.19 13.92
C PHE A 409 -3.63 36.23 12.89
N LEU A 410 -4.93 36.49 12.76
CA LEU A 410 -5.48 37.46 11.82
C LEU A 410 -6.25 38.51 12.60
N LYS A 411 -5.86 39.77 12.49
CA LYS A 411 -6.53 40.88 13.18
C LYS A 411 -7.00 41.92 12.17
N MET A 412 -8.31 42.06 12.02
CA MET A 412 -8.91 43.08 11.16
C MET A 412 -8.99 44.44 11.87
N SER A 413 -8.78 45.54 11.16
CA SER A 413 -8.78 46.91 11.73
C SER A 413 -10.15 47.34 12.29
N LYS A 414 -11.26 46.88 11.70
CA LYS A 414 -12.62 47.18 12.19
C LYS A 414 -13.07 46.15 13.23
N GLN A 415 -12.70 46.41 14.49
CA GLN A 415 -13.10 45.59 15.64
C GLN A 415 -14.64 45.50 15.79
N GLY A 416 -15.14 44.33 16.16
CA GLY A 416 -16.57 44.09 16.41
C GLY A 416 -17.41 43.75 15.17
N SER A 417 -16.80 43.61 13.99
CA SER A 417 -17.50 43.14 12.79
C SER A 417 -17.60 41.60 12.73
N THR A 418 -18.63 41.07 12.06
CA THR A 418 -18.76 39.61 11.79
C THR A 418 -17.52 39.05 11.13
N LEU A 419 -16.91 39.83 10.22
CA LEU A 419 -15.66 39.47 9.56
C LEU A 419 -14.51 39.31 10.56
N ALA A 420 -14.35 40.23 11.51
CA ALA A 420 -13.32 40.11 12.55
C ALA A 420 -13.50 38.84 13.39
N GLY A 421 -14.72 38.57 13.86
CA GLY A 421 -15.01 37.35 14.64
C GLY A 421 -14.79 36.05 13.85
N MET A 422 -15.14 36.03 12.56
CA MET A 422 -14.87 34.89 11.69
C MET A 422 -13.37 34.71 11.44
N MET A 423 -12.60 35.78 11.25
CA MET A 423 -11.16 35.72 11.06
C MET A 423 -10.43 35.25 12.33
N ASP A 424 -10.87 35.69 13.52
CA ASP A 424 -10.34 35.20 14.79
C ASP A 424 -10.55 33.69 14.92
N ALA A 425 -11.79 33.20 14.71
CA ALA A 425 -12.10 31.77 14.77
C ALA A 425 -11.34 30.94 13.71
N PHE A 426 -11.23 31.47 12.50
CA PHE A 426 -10.48 30.84 11.41
C PHE A 426 -8.99 30.74 11.74
N SER A 427 -8.39 31.81 12.28
CA SER A 427 -6.98 31.83 12.68
C SER A 427 -6.67 30.78 13.76
N ILE A 428 -7.59 30.57 14.72
CA ILE A 428 -7.49 29.53 15.73
C ILE A 428 -7.56 28.13 15.09
N ALA A 429 -8.53 27.90 14.19
CA ALA A 429 -8.70 26.60 13.54
C ALA A 429 -7.47 26.19 12.72
N VAL A 430 -6.93 27.13 11.92
CA VAL A 430 -5.71 26.90 11.14
C VAL A 430 -4.52 26.66 12.06
N SER A 431 -4.34 27.47 13.11
CA SER A 431 -3.26 27.30 14.08
C SER A 431 -3.32 25.94 14.80
N VAL A 432 -4.52 25.49 15.16
CA VAL A 432 -4.70 24.16 15.77
C VAL A 432 -4.29 23.07 14.79
N GLY A 433 -4.72 23.14 13.53
CA GLY A 433 -4.34 22.13 12.54
C GLY A 433 -2.84 22.10 12.26
N LEU A 434 -2.18 23.26 12.15
CA LEU A 434 -0.71 23.35 12.05
C LEU A 434 -0.02 22.69 13.25
N GLN A 435 -0.51 22.93 14.47
CA GLN A 435 0.03 22.29 15.69
C GLN A 435 -0.20 20.78 15.75
N TYR A 436 -1.20 20.26 15.03
CA TYR A 436 -1.45 18.83 14.89
C TYR A 436 -0.75 18.21 13.67
N GLY A 437 0.08 18.96 12.95
CA GLY A 437 0.90 18.45 11.85
C GLY A 437 0.25 18.49 10.48
N VAL A 438 -0.82 19.27 10.28
CA VAL A 438 -1.35 19.51 8.93
C VAL A 438 -0.34 20.34 8.13
N PRO A 439 0.18 19.87 6.99
CA PRO A 439 1.17 20.62 6.21
C PRO A 439 0.61 21.95 5.69
N LEU A 440 1.39 23.02 5.74
CA LEU A 440 0.99 24.34 5.23
C LEU A 440 0.55 24.29 3.76
N GLU A 441 1.24 23.50 2.93
CA GLU A 441 0.89 23.26 1.52
C GLU A 441 -0.57 22.80 1.35
N THR A 442 -1.07 21.96 2.27
CA THR A 442 -2.47 21.51 2.23
C THR A 442 -3.42 22.69 2.41
N TYR A 443 -3.12 23.63 3.29
CA TYR A 443 -3.95 24.82 3.44
C TYR A 443 -3.84 25.76 2.24
N VAL A 444 -2.63 25.99 1.74
CA VAL A 444 -2.40 26.87 0.57
C VAL A 444 -3.19 26.34 -0.63
N SER A 445 -3.04 25.06 -0.98
CA SER A 445 -3.76 24.45 -2.11
C SER A 445 -5.29 24.52 -2.00
N LYS A 446 -5.85 24.56 -0.77
CA LYS A 446 -7.30 24.63 -0.53
C LYS A 446 -7.85 26.05 -0.53
N PHE A 447 -7.06 27.03 -0.12
CA PHE A 447 -7.55 28.39 0.14
C PHE A 447 -7.11 29.41 -0.90
N THR A 448 -6.05 29.14 -1.67
CA THR A 448 -5.70 29.96 -2.84
C THR A 448 -6.84 29.93 -3.88
N ASN A 449 -7.12 31.08 -4.48
CA ASN A 449 -8.24 31.33 -5.41
C ASN A 449 -9.66 31.23 -4.82
N MET A 450 -9.80 31.11 -3.49
CA MET A 450 -11.12 31.17 -2.86
C MET A 450 -11.72 32.58 -3.00
N ARG A 451 -12.96 32.64 -3.51
CA ARG A 451 -13.64 33.89 -3.90
C ARG A 451 -14.72 34.32 -2.89
N PHE A 452 -14.53 35.47 -2.25
CA PHE A 452 -15.55 36.20 -1.47
C PHE A 452 -15.04 37.60 -1.08
N GLU A 453 -15.96 38.53 -0.79
CA GLU A 453 -15.59 39.90 -0.36
C GLU A 453 -15.16 39.95 1.12
N PRO A 454 -14.18 40.78 1.49
CA PRO A 454 -13.44 41.75 0.67
C PRO A 454 -12.45 41.10 -0.31
N ALA A 455 -12.50 41.55 -1.57
CA ALA A 455 -11.65 41.09 -2.67
C ALA A 455 -11.24 42.31 -3.51
N GLY A 456 -10.09 42.25 -4.19
CA GLY A 456 -9.63 43.30 -5.07
C GLY A 456 -8.13 43.56 -4.98
N LEU A 457 -7.75 44.80 -5.26
CA LEU A 457 -6.36 45.25 -5.20
C LEU A 457 -5.85 45.16 -3.75
N THR A 458 -4.57 44.80 -3.62
CA THR A 458 -3.86 44.79 -2.35
C THR A 458 -2.73 45.81 -2.33
N ASP A 459 -2.14 46.03 -1.15
CA ASP A 459 -0.93 46.83 -0.95
C ASP A 459 0.36 46.01 -1.06
N ASP A 460 0.27 44.71 -1.38
CA ASP A 460 1.40 43.80 -1.51
C ASP A 460 1.86 43.70 -2.97
N PRO A 461 3.12 44.05 -3.30
CA PRO A 461 3.63 43.98 -4.68
C PRO A 461 3.65 42.54 -5.23
N ASP A 462 3.87 41.54 -4.37
CA ASP A 462 3.88 40.13 -4.79
C ASP A 462 2.45 39.63 -5.02
N VAL A 463 1.48 40.09 -4.23
CA VAL A 463 0.09 39.60 -4.26
C VAL A 463 -0.88 40.71 -4.69
N ARG A 464 -0.58 41.41 -5.79
CA ARG A 464 -1.27 42.62 -6.26
C ARG A 464 -2.80 42.57 -6.30
N MET A 465 -3.39 41.41 -6.58
CA MET A 465 -4.85 41.22 -6.54
C MET A 465 -5.19 39.95 -5.78
N ALA A 466 -6.25 40.02 -4.97
CA ALA A 466 -6.79 38.89 -4.24
C ALA A 466 -8.29 38.68 -4.42
N GLN A 467 -8.67 37.40 -4.47
CA GLN A 467 -10.04 36.93 -4.65
C GLN A 467 -10.82 36.90 -3.32
N SER A 468 -10.10 36.98 -2.20
CA SER A 468 -10.61 37.18 -0.84
C SER A 468 -9.45 37.50 0.11
N ILE A 469 -9.75 37.89 1.34
CA ILE A 469 -8.75 38.01 2.42
C ILE A 469 -8.05 36.66 2.66
N VAL A 470 -8.78 35.54 2.64
CA VAL A 470 -8.22 34.19 2.86
C VAL A 470 -7.28 33.80 1.73
N ASP A 471 -7.64 34.08 0.48
CA ASP A 471 -6.77 33.87 -0.68
C ASP A 471 -5.47 34.71 -0.58
N TYR A 472 -5.55 35.97 -0.14
CA TYR A 472 -4.37 36.79 0.12
C TYR A 472 -3.46 36.16 1.18
N ILE A 473 -4.03 35.81 2.34
CA ILE A 473 -3.29 35.24 3.48
C ILE A 473 -2.49 34.01 3.07
N PHE A 474 -3.12 33.05 2.39
CA PHE A 474 -2.42 31.81 2.05
C PHE A 474 -1.43 31.97 0.91
N ARG A 475 -1.63 32.92 -0.02
CA ARG A 475 -0.58 33.25 -0.99
C ARG A 475 0.60 33.94 -0.34
N ARG A 476 0.37 34.82 0.64
CA ARG A 476 1.44 35.44 1.42
C ARG A 476 2.21 34.43 2.26
N LEU A 477 1.51 33.55 3.00
CA LEU A 477 2.13 32.47 3.76
C LEU A 477 2.91 31.49 2.86
N ALA A 478 2.42 31.22 1.65
CA ALA A 478 3.16 30.41 0.69
C ALA A 478 4.48 31.07 0.26
N LEU A 479 4.47 32.38 -0.01
CA LEU A 479 5.69 33.12 -0.34
C LEU A 479 6.67 33.18 0.85
N ASP A 480 6.17 33.25 2.08
CA ASP A 480 6.99 33.41 3.28
C ASP A 480 7.56 32.08 3.82
N PHE A 481 6.84 30.96 3.65
CA PHE A 481 7.14 29.69 4.32
C PHE A 481 7.23 28.46 3.41
N LEU A 482 6.84 28.52 2.14
CA LEU A 482 6.99 27.38 1.23
C LEU A 482 8.21 27.56 0.31
N PRO A 483 8.97 26.48 0.05
CA PRO A 483 10.07 26.52 -0.90
C PRO A 483 9.56 26.81 -2.31
N PHE A 484 10.42 27.40 -3.14
CA PHE A 484 10.09 27.83 -4.51
C PHE A 484 9.39 26.73 -5.31
N GLU A 485 9.93 25.50 -5.31
CA GLU A 485 9.35 24.37 -6.05
C GLU A 485 7.88 24.10 -5.67
N THR A 486 7.59 24.03 -4.36
CA THR A 486 6.23 23.74 -3.87
C THR A 486 5.25 24.84 -4.24
N ARG A 487 5.64 26.12 -4.08
CA ARG A 487 4.74 27.24 -4.41
C ARG A 487 4.65 27.51 -5.91
N SER A 488 5.69 27.20 -6.67
CA SER A 488 5.72 27.24 -8.14
C SER A 488 4.70 26.25 -8.72
N ALA A 489 4.65 25.02 -8.18
CA ALA A 489 3.64 24.03 -8.55
C ALA A 489 2.19 24.49 -8.25
N LEU A 490 2.01 25.39 -7.29
CA LEU A 490 0.72 26.02 -6.96
C LEU A 490 0.46 27.32 -7.76
N GLY A 491 1.38 27.72 -8.64
CA GLY A 491 1.29 28.94 -9.44
C GLY A 491 1.48 30.24 -8.65
N ILE A 492 2.18 30.18 -7.51
CA ILE A 492 2.40 31.32 -6.62
C ILE A 492 3.85 31.81 -6.76
N HIS A 493 4.00 32.98 -7.37
CA HIS A 493 5.30 33.60 -7.68
C HIS A 493 5.37 35.04 -7.15
N SER A 494 6.56 35.45 -6.73
CA SER A 494 6.83 36.83 -6.31
C SER A 494 6.76 37.81 -7.50
N ALA A 495 6.80 39.11 -7.23
CA ALA A 495 6.92 40.12 -8.28
C ALA A 495 8.22 39.95 -9.09
N GLU A 496 9.32 39.66 -8.42
CA GLU A 496 10.63 39.47 -9.05
C GLU A 496 10.67 38.22 -9.94
N GLU A 497 10.07 37.10 -9.51
CA GLU A 497 10.01 35.88 -10.31
C GLU A 497 9.11 36.03 -11.54
N ARG A 498 7.98 36.75 -11.40
CA ARG A 498 7.14 37.06 -12.55
C ARG A 498 7.87 37.96 -13.54
N GLN A 499 8.64 38.93 -13.05
CA GLN A 499 9.49 39.76 -13.91
C GLN A 499 10.57 38.92 -14.60
N ARG A 500 11.24 38.02 -13.86
CA ARG A 500 12.23 37.09 -14.40
C ARG A 500 11.67 36.20 -15.51
N HIS A 501 10.46 35.69 -15.35
CA HIS A 501 9.81 34.91 -16.39
C HIS A 501 9.47 35.73 -17.63
N LEU A 502 9.12 37.02 -17.47
CA LEU A 502 8.95 37.92 -18.62
C LEU A 502 10.29 38.15 -19.35
N ASP A 503 11.39 38.22 -18.61
CA ASP A 503 12.71 38.53 -19.16
C ASP A 503 13.43 37.28 -19.75
N THR A 504 13.23 36.11 -19.16
CA THR A 504 14.00 34.88 -19.45
C THR A 504 13.15 33.70 -19.93
N GLY A 505 11.83 33.76 -19.78
CA GLY A 505 10.93 32.61 -19.99
C GLY A 505 10.95 31.57 -18.87
N SER A 506 11.72 31.80 -17.80
CA SER A 506 11.75 30.93 -16.62
C SER A 506 11.48 31.72 -15.33
N TYR A 507 10.78 31.09 -14.39
CA TYR A 507 10.60 31.61 -13.03
C TYR A 507 11.80 31.31 -12.14
N GLU A 508 12.64 30.33 -12.50
CA GLU A 508 13.81 29.91 -11.74
C GLU A 508 14.92 30.96 -11.78
N PRO A 509 15.64 31.20 -10.68
CA PRO A 509 16.86 31.99 -10.71
C PRO A 509 17.86 31.38 -11.68
N ALA A 510 18.50 32.19 -12.52
CA ALA A 510 19.66 31.72 -13.28
C ALA A 510 20.75 31.37 -12.26
N GLU A 511 21.16 30.11 -12.21
CA GLU A 511 22.26 29.67 -11.36
C GLU A 511 23.50 30.52 -11.68
N ASP A 512 24.14 31.07 -10.64
CA ASP A 512 25.39 31.82 -10.74
C ASP A 512 26.41 31.03 -11.57
N GLU A 513 26.95 31.68 -12.60
CA GLU A 513 28.09 31.28 -13.44
C GLU A 513 28.42 29.78 -13.46
N LEU A 514 27.70 29.02 -14.29
CA LEU A 514 28.23 27.76 -14.83
C LEU A 514 29.56 28.08 -15.54
N ASP A 515 30.68 27.86 -14.83
CA ASP A 515 32.04 27.92 -15.37
C ASP A 515 32.18 26.89 -16.49
N VAL A 516 31.92 27.35 -17.71
CA VAL A 516 32.04 26.57 -18.94
C VAL A 516 33.48 26.09 -19.15
N GLU A 517 34.47 26.74 -18.52
CA GLU A 517 35.89 26.35 -18.53
C GLU A 517 36.24 25.30 -17.48
N GLY A 518 35.54 25.24 -16.34
CA GLY A 518 35.63 24.19 -15.32
C GLY A 518 34.94 22.89 -15.73
N LEU A 519 33.81 22.98 -16.45
CA LEU A 519 33.13 21.83 -17.04
C LEU A 519 33.91 21.20 -18.21
N ALA A 520 34.76 21.98 -18.89
CA ALA A 520 35.65 21.47 -19.94
C ALA A 520 36.83 20.64 -19.41
N GLN A 521 37.14 20.71 -18.11
CA GLN A 521 38.27 19.98 -17.49
C GLN A 521 37.87 18.65 -16.83
N SER A 522 36.57 18.31 -16.84
CA SER A 522 36.01 17.15 -16.13
C SER A 522 35.70 15.94 -17.02
N ALA A 523 36.06 15.98 -18.31
CA ALA A 523 35.99 14.82 -19.20
C ALA A 523 37.30 14.01 -19.13
N PRO A 524 37.32 12.78 -18.58
CA PRO A 524 38.49 11.91 -18.68
C PRO A 524 38.73 11.57 -20.15
N ARG A 525 39.78 12.17 -20.74
CA ARG A 525 40.35 11.70 -21.99
C ARG A 525 40.82 10.26 -21.75
N GLN A 526 40.17 9.29 -22.38
CA GLN A 526 40.68 7.91 -22.44
C GLN A 526 42.09 7.94 -23.03
N ALA A 527 43.10 7.72 -22.18
CA ALA A 527 44.45 7.39 -22.59
C ALA A 527 44.44 5.97 -23.17
N GLY A 528 44.14 5.87 -24.47
CA GLY A 528 44.46 4.67 -25.25
C GLY A 528 45.98 4.58 -25.45
N PRO A 529 46.57 3.37 -25.44
CA PRO A 529 48.02 3.20 -25.50
C PRO A 529 48.59 3.67 -26.84
N ALA A 530 49.72 4.37 -26.77
CA ALA A 530 50.47 4.91 -27.89
C ALA A 530 50.77 3.83 -28.95
N LYS A 531 50.13 3.95 -30.13
CA LYS A 531 50.62 3.28 -31.34
C LYS A 531 51.51 4.25 -32.11
N ALA A 532 52.73 3.79 -32.31
CA ALA A 532 53.82 4.48 -32.99
C ALA A 532 53.41 5.01 -34.36
N ALA A 533 53.89 6.22 -34.65
CA ALA A 533 53.76 6.87 -35.94
C ALA A 533 54.60 6.13 -37.00
N THR A 534 53.93 5.61 -38.01
CA THR A 534 54.53 5.32 -39.32
C THR A 534 53.71 6.00 -40.40
N THR A 535 54.39 6.87 -41.13
CA THR A 535 53.95 7.66 -42.26
C THR A 535 53.72 6.80 -43.51
N ALA A 536 52.55 6.92 -44.13
CA ALA A 536 52.31 6.54 -45.53
C ALA A 536 51.13 7.36 -46.12
N PRO A 537 51.14 7.67 -47.43
CA PRO A 537 50.63 8.94 -47.93
C PRO A 537 49.20 8.91 -48.48
N ALA A 538 48.65 10.11 -48.62
CA ALA A 538 47.28 10.46 -48.98
C ALA A 538 46.67 9.64 -50.14
N ALA A 539 45.52 9.02 -49.85
CA ALA A 539 44.55 8.53 -50.83
C ALA A 539 43.17 9.11 -50.51
N LYS A 540 42.49 9.56 -51.56
CA LYS A 540 41.29 10.40 -51.60
C LYS A 540 40.13 9.85 -50.75
N ALA A 541 39.57 10.69 -49.87
CA ALA A 541 38.29 10.44 -49.22
C ALA A 541 37.15 10.60 -50.24
N GLN A 542 36.45 9.50 -50.52
CA GLN A 542 35.10 9.51 -51.09
C GLN A 542 34.10 9.79 -49.96
N GLU A 543 33.21 10.76 -50.17
CA GLU A 543 32.07 11.04 -49.30
C GLU A 543 31.18 9.79 -49.13
N PRO A 544 30.81 9.40 -47.90
CA PRO A 544 29.71 8.47 -47.73
C PRO A 544 28.39 9.18 -48.08
N ALA A 545 27.74 8.68 -49.12
CA ALA A 545 26.45 9.15 -49.60
C ALA A 545 25.41 9.14 -48.47
N ALA A 546 24.71 10.27 -48.31
CA ALA A 546 23.57 10.41 -47.41
C ALA A 546 22.47 9.41 -47.80
N ALA A 547 22.10 8.54 -46.87
CA ALA A 547 20.92 7.69 -47.02
C ALA A 547 19.67 8.60 -47.10
N PRO A 548 18.75 8.37 -48.06
CA PRO A 548 17.56 9.20 -48.20
C PRO A 548 16.61 8.98 -47.02
N SER A 549 16.04 10.08 -46.52
CA SER A 549 14.98 10.08 -45.50
C SER A 549 13.75 9.28 -45.97
N PRO A 550 13.13 8.47 -45.09
CA PRO A 550 11.98 7.65 -45.47
C PRO A 550 10.78 8.55 -45.87
N LYS A 551 10.28 8.36 -47.10
CA LYS A 551 9.23 9.18 -47.75
C LYS A 551 7.82 9.05 -47.12
N GLN A 552 7.68 8.44 -45.95
CA GLN A 552 6.39 8.11 -45.33
C GLN A 552 6.13 8.83 -43.99
N ALA A 553 7.09 9.60 -43.45
CA ALA A 553 6.86 10.40 -42.26
C ALA A 553 6.41 11.82 -42.67
N HIS A 554 5.20 12.20 -42.25
CA HIS A 554 4.57 13.48 -42.55
C HIS A 554 4.75 14.52 -41.44
N ASN A 555 5.28 14.12 -40.27
CA ASN A 555 5.70 15.03 -39.21
C ASN A 555 6.82 14.44 -38.35
N SER A 556 7.38 15.28 -37.47
CA SER A 556 8.49 14.94 -36.57
C SER A 556 8.18 13.76 -35.63
N THR A 557 6.92 13.59 -35.25
CA THR A 557 6.45 12.53 -34.36
C THR A 557 6.44 11.18 -35.07
N GLU A 558 5.94 11.10 -36.31
CA GLU A 558 5.98 9.87 -37.13
C GLU A 558 7.41 9.42 -37.43
N LEU A 559 8.34 10.37 -37.61
CA LEU A 559 9.74 10.06 -37.89
C LEU A 559 10.46 9.47 -36.67
N LEU A 560 10.11 9.95 -35.47
CA LEU A 560 10.52 9.38 -34.17
C LEU A 560 9.92 7.99 -33.93
N GLU A 561 8.66 7.79 -34.29
CA GLU A 561 7.94 6.50 -34.14
C GLU A 561 8.53 5.40 -35.03
N ILE A 562 8.93 5.72 -36.26
CA ILE A 562 9.58 4.78 -37.20
C ILE A 562 11.00 4.41 -36.73
N GLN A 563 11.74 5.33 -36.12
CA GLN A 563 13.11 5.09 -35.66
C GLN A 563 13.19 4.35 -34.32
N GLN A 564 12.22 4.54 -33.43
CA GLN A 564 12.28 4.02 -32.05
C GLN A 564 11.47 2.74 -31.81
N GLY A 565 10.68 2.27 -32.79
CA GLY A 565 9.92 1.02 -32.66
C GLY A 565 8.93 1.00 -31.48
N LEU A 566 8.38 2.16 -31.13
CA LEU A 566 7.47 2.33 -30.00
C LEU A 566 6.03 2.00 -30.42
N ASN A 567 5.40 1.04 -29.74
CA ASN A 567 4.04 0.59 -30.03
C ASN A 567 3.03 1.75 -29.95
N ALA A 568 2.43 2.10 -31.08
CA ALA A 568 1.52 3.24 -31.25
C ALA A 568 0.18 3.10 -30.50
N ASP A 569 -0.16 1.92 -30.00
CA ASP A 569 -1.43 1.59 -29.34
C ASP A 569 -1.41 1.69 -27.80
N ALA A 570 -0.29 2.14 -27.21
CA ALA A 570 -0.20 2.21 -25.77
C ALA A 570 -1.04 3.37 -25.18
N PRO A 571 -1.97 3.09 -24.24
CA PRO A 571 -2.83 4.11 -23.65
C PRO A 571 -2.01 5.11 -22.82
N LEU A 572 -2.55 6.33 -22.68
CA LEU A 572 -2.03 7.29 -21.72
C LEU A 572 -2.41 6.86 -20.31
N CYS A 573 -1.51 7.06 -19.36
CA CYS A 573 -1.77 6.76 -17.96
C CYS A 573 -2.93 7.62 -17.44
N PHE A 574 -3.96 6.97 -16.88
CA PHE A 574 -5.12 7.66 -16.34
C PHE A 574 -4.80 8.53 -15.11
N SER A 575 -3.66 8.29 -14.46
CA SER A 575 -3.23 9.02 -13.26
C SER A 575 -2.36 10.24 -13.59
N CYS A 576 -1.42 10.14 -14.54
CA CYS A 576 -0.43 11.18 -14.79
C CYS A 576 -0.27 11.61 -16.26
N GLY A 577 -1.05 11.02 -17.18
CA GLY A 577 -1.01 11.36 -18.60
C GLY A 577 0.22 10.87 -19.38
N THR A 578 1.22 10.26 -18.74
CA THR A 578 2.39 9.69 -19.43
C THR A 578 1.99 8.48 -20.27
N LYS A 579 2.49 8.36 -21.51
CA LYS A 579 2.26 7.19 -22.37
C LYS A 579 2.78 5.93 -21.68
N MET A 580 1.90 4.95 -21.48
CA MET A 580 2.28 3.73 -20.78
C MET A 580 3.14 2.83 -21.68
N ARG A 581 3.95 1.96 -21.08
CA ARG A 581 4.78 0.96 -21.79
C ARG A 581 4.16 -0.40 -21.65
N ARG A 582 4.17 -1.20 -22.72
CA ARG A 582 3.62 -2.56 -22.69
C ARG A 582 4.47 -3.46 -21.77
N ALA A 583 3.80 -4.14 -20.84
CA ALA A 583 4.35 -5.14 -19.93
C ALA A 583 3.46 -6.41 -20.01
N GLY A 584 3.83 -7.34 -20.89
CA GLY A 584 3.01 -8.53 -21.19
C GLY A 584 1.72 -8.17 -21.93
N SER A 585 0.58 -8.64 -21.40
CA SER A 585 -0.77 -8.32 -21.90
C SER A 585 -1.32 -6.98 -21.39
N CYS A 586 -0.60 -6.30 -20.50
CA CYS A 586 -1.00 -5.01 -19.92
C CYS A 586 0.03 -3.92 -20.20
N TYR A 587 -0.21 -2.73 -19.67
CA TYR A 587 0.65 -1.57 -19.76
C TYR A 587 1.05 -1.09 -18.34
N VAL A 588 2.28 -0.60 -18.19
CA VAL A 588 2.82 0.02 -16.98
C VAL A 588 3.24 1.45 -17.28
N CYS A 589 2.86 2.39 -16.42
CA CYS A 589 3.31 3.77 -16.53
C CYS A 589 4.71 3.91 -15.93
N GLU A 590 5.70 4.31 -16.73
CA GLU A 590 7.06 4.57 -16.21
C GLU A 590 7.13 5.85 -15.34
N GLY A 591 6.18 6.77 -15.50
CA GLY A 591 6.13 8.02 -14.72
C GLY A 591 5.61 7.84 -13.28
N CYS A 592 4.51 7.11 -13.09
CA CYS A 592 3.87 6.96 -11.77
C CYS A 592 3.68 5.51 -11.30
N GLY A 593 4.07 4.51 -12.10
CA GLY A 593 3.97 3.09 -11.76
C GLY A 593 2.58 2.46 -11.91
N SER A 594 1.53 3.22 -12.25
CA SER A 594 0.18 2.67 -12.48
C SER A 594 0.16 1.62 -13.58
N THR A 595 -0.59 0.53 -13.39
CA THR A 595 -0.72 -0.58 -14.35
C THR A 595 -2.13 -0.67 -14.93
N SER A 596 -2.28 -1.07 -16.19
CA SER A 596 -3.58 -1.19 -16.88
C SER A 596 -4.38 -2.46 -16.55
N GLY A 597 -4.11 -3.11 -15.40
CA GLY A 597 -4.89 -4.27 -14.94
C GLY A 597 -4.17 -5.61 -14.85
N CYS A 598 -2.85 -5.66 -15.03
CA CYS A 598 -2.05 -6.84 -14.65
C CYS A 598 -1.23 -6.47 -13.41
N SER A 599 -1.30 -7.32 -12.39
CA SER A 599 -0.57 -7.17 -11.12
C SER A 599 0.89 -7.62 -11.22
#